data_AF-A0AAU7DKT8-F1
#
_entry.id   AF-A0AAU7DKT8-F1
#
_cell.length_a   1.000
_cell.length_b   1.000
_cell.length_c   1.000
_cell.angle_alpha   90.00
_cell.angle_beta   90.00
_cell.angle_gamma   90.00
#
_symmetry.space_group_name_H-M   'P 1'
#
loop_
_entity.id
_entity.type
_entity.pdbx_description
1 polymer ?
#
loop_
_entity_poly.entity_id
_entity_poly.type
_entity_poly.pdbx_seq_one_letter_code
_entity_poly.pdbx_strand_id
1 'polypeptide(L)'
;MSKNVAPINAAVRFRLSPHQIAVLAPGIELITRSYKDHLRAGTSRLSYPFRIFPPARGFDRGAFNQLFMDNFLVLGERLITKTKARKSVQMDTFQLRTAVFAIRAYIDFVRLLRRQNHRLGLEGEARMHIDDKSFTQLKAKSQPVIHSLERHIKRANRALMTEVGNEKYTELTVVWKAHLRWMRLHVAYCKPWAKPNQNLRKQQQQAIDDLVQMAKRGLHNAGYQAPEEKDLRHIIRLYARYARGGLQGHWTVRFMLANKASFTSTYYLAQFVIERSKLKELSRS
;
A
#
# COMPACT_ATOMS: atom_id res chain seq x y z
N MET A 1 17.88 -12.68 1.42
CA MET A 1 18.28 -13.46 2.60
C MET A 1 17.14 -13.44 3.62
N SER A 2 16.42 -14.56 3.75
CA SER A 2 15.35 -14.73 4.73
C SER A 2 16.00 -14.96 6.09
N LYS A 3 15.97 -13.98 6.99
CA LYS A 3 16.31 -14.23 8.40
C LYS A 3 15.21 -15.14 8.96
N ASN A 4 15.54 -16.39 9.23
CA ASN A 4 14.66 -17.32 9.95
C ASN A 4 14.28 -16.69 11.29
N VAL A 5 13.04 -16.22 11.38
CA VAL A 5 12.47 -15.73 12.62
C VAL A 5 12.17 -16.95 13.48
N ALA A 6 12.86 -17.08 14.61
CA ALA A 6 12.62 -18.13 15.59
C ALA A 6 11.12 -18.19 15.98
N PRO A 7 10.57 -19.39 16.26
CA PRO A 7 9.17 -19.53 16.63
C PRO A 7 8.86 -18.69 17.88
N ILE A 8 7.81 -17.88 17.78
CA ILE A 8 7.38 -16.94 18.81
C ILE A 8 6.51 -17.72 19.80
N ASN A 9 7.07 -18.25 20.88
CA ASN A 9 6.35 -19.12 21.82
C ASN A 9 5.61 -18.36 22.94
N ALA A 10 5.83 -17.05 23.08
CA ALA A 10 5.16 -16.19 24.06
C ALA A 10 3.68 -15.93 23.73
N ALA A 11 2.85 -16.93 23.98
CA ALA A 11 1.40 -16.86 23.76
C ALA A 11 0.61 -16.85 25.07
N VAL A 12 -0.40 -15.99 25.14
CA VAL A 12 -1.28 -15.85 26.32
C VAL A 12 -2.56 -16.64 26.08
N ARG A 13 -2.97 -17.39 27.11
CA ARG A 13 -4.22 -18.14 27.12
C ARG A 13 -5.35 -17.32 27.72
N PHE A 14 -6.47 -17.24 27.02
CA PHE A 14 -7.68 -16.56 27.52
C PHE A 14 -8.93 -17.18 26.87
N ARG A 15 -10.12 -16.72 27.25
CA ARG A 15 -11.39 -17.18 26.68
C ARG A 15 -11.99 -16.08 25.82
N LEU A 16 -12.48 -16.46 24.64
CA LEU A 16 -13.31 -15.60 23.82
C LEU A 16 -14.78 -15.96 24.02
N SER A 17 -15.61 -14.94 24.28
CA SER A 17 -17.06 -15.12 24.30
C SER A 17 -17.60 -15.25 22.87
N PRO A 18 -18.77 -15.89 22.66
CA PRO A 18 -19.41 -15.94 21.34
C PRO A 18 -19.59 -14.56 20.70
N HIS A 19 -19.90 -13.56 21.53
CA HIS A 19 -20.00 -12.16 21.09
C HIS A 19 -18.67 -11.61 20.55
N GLN A 20 -17.55 -11.87 21.25
CA GLN A 20 -16.23 -11.44 20.77
C GLN A 20 -15.86 -12.11 19.45
N ILE A 21 -16.21 -13.39 19.28
CA ILE A 21 -15.99 -14.13 18.03
C ILE A 21 -16.83 -13.52 16.90
N ALA A 22 -18.09 -13.20 17.15
CA ALA A 22 -18.98 -12.57 16.16
C ALA A 22 -18.49 -11.18 15.69
N VAL A 23 -17.82 -10.42 16.57
CA VAL A 23 -17.19 -9.14 16.21
C VAL A 23 -15.91 -9.34 15.40
N LEU A 24 -15.13 -10.38 15.72
CA LEU A 24 -13.85 -10.67 15.07
C LEU A 24 -14.00 -11.28 13.67
N ALA A 25 -14.93 -12.23 13.52
CA ALA A 25 -15.05 -13.07 12.34
C ALA A 25 -15.19 -12.29 11.02
N PRO A 26 -16.04 -11.25 10.91
CA PRO A 26 -16.19 -10.51 9.65
C PRO A 26 -14.90 -9.82 9.20
N GLY A 27 -14.10 -9.30 10.14
CA GLY A 27 -12.83 -8.66 9.81
C GLY A 27 -11.77 -9.65 9.35
N ILE A 28 -11.77 -10.86 9.93
CA ILE A 28 -10.86 -11.92 9.53
C ILE A 28 -11.20 -12.40 8.12
N GLU A 29 -12.49 -12.63 7.85
CA GLU A 29 -12.99 -13.06 6.55
C GLU A 29 -12.65 -12.03 5.47
N LEU A 30 -12.89 -10.74 5.75
CA LEU A 30 -12.59 -9.62 4.85
C LEU A 30 -11.12 -9.62 4.42
N ILE A 31 -10.19 -9.66 5.38
CA ILE A 31 -8.75 -9.64 5.08
C ILE A 31 -8.34 -10.91 4.36
N THR A 32 -8.82 -12.08 4.80
CA THR A 32 -8.49 -13.37 4.18
C THR A 32 -8.92 -13.41 2.71
N ARG A 33 -10.15 -12.98 2.42
CA ARG A 33 -10.67 -12.90 1.04
C ARG A 33 -9.85 -11.90 0.22
N SER A 34 -9.62 -10.72 0.75
CA SER A 34 -8.85 -9.67 0.08
C SER A 34 -7.41 -10.11 -0.23
N TYR A 35 -6.77 -10.87 0.67
CA TYR A 35 -5.46 -11.44 0.43
C TYR A 35 -5.48 -12.53 -0.65
N LYS A 36 -6.49 -13.42 -0.65
CA LYS A 36 -6.67 -14.41 -1.71
C LYS A 36 -6.87 -13.76 -3.08
N ASP A 37 -7.63 -12.67 -3.14
CA ASP A 37 -7.80 -11.88 -4.36
C ASP A 37 -6.46 -11.26 -4.81
N HIS A 38 -5.67 -10.74 -3.87
CA HIS A 38 -4.33 -10.21 -4.12
C HIS A 38 -3.38 -11.28 -4.69
N LEU A 39 -3.39 -12.50 -4.16
CA LEU A 39 -2.57 -13.60 -4.67
C LEU A 39 -2.94 -13.99 -6.11
N ARG A 40 -4.24 -13.96 -6.45
CA ARG A 40 -4.73 -14.34 -7.79
C ARG A 40 -4.47 -13.27 -8.85
N ALA A 41 -4.73 -12.01 -8.53
CA ALA A 41 -4.73 -10.91 -9.51
C ALA A 41 -3.53 -9.96 -9.36
N GLY A 42 -2.65 -10.17 -8.38
CA GLY A 42 -1.61 -9.22 -7.98
C GLY A 42 -2.14 -7.95 -7.32
N THR A 43 -3.45 -7.86 -7.10
CA THR A 43 -4.15 -6.70 -6.51
C THR A 43 -5.49 -7.11 -5.91
N SER A 44 -5.94 -6.37 -4.90
CA SER A 44 -7.27 -6.51 -4.30
C SER A 44 -8.12 -5.28 -4.60
N ARG A 45 -9.45 -5.41 -4.57
CA ARG A 45 -10.39 -4.27 -4.59
C ARG A 45 -10.16 -3.33 -3.40
N LEU A 46 -9.62 -3.87 -2.30
CA LEU A 46 -9.25 -3.13 -1.10
C LEU A 46 -7.75 -2.81 -1.07
N SER A 47 -7.10 -2.72 -2.22
CA SER A 47 -5.74 -2.22 -2.31
C SER A 47 -5.71 -0.73 -2.63
N TYR A 48 -4.64 -0.08 -2.24
CA TYR A 48 -4.31 1.26 -2.68
C TYR A 48 -4.00 1.20 -4.18
N PRO A 49 -4.67 2.02 -4.99
CA PRO A 49 -4.50 2.00 -6.45
C PRO A 49 -3.19 2.71 -6.86
N PHE A 50 -2.03 2.10 -6.56
CA PHE A 50 -0.70 2.65 -6.83
C PHE A 50 -0.47 3.07 -8.29
N ARG A 51 -1.15 2.40 -9.24
CA ARG A 51 -1.09 2.72 -10.67
C ARG A 51 -1.81 4.03 -11.02
N ILE A 52 -2.93 4.31 -10.34
CA ILE A 52 -3.78 5.48 -10.59
C ILE A 52 -3.27 6.68 -9.76
N PHE A 53 -2.86 6.42 -8.53
CA PHE A 53 -2.35 7.42 -7.60
C PHE A 53 -0.95 6.99 -7.14
N PRO A 54 0.12 7.32 -7.87
CA PRO A 54 1.47 7.01 -7.42
C PRO A 54 1.80 7.88 -6.19
N PRO A 55 2.29 7.29 -5.09
CA PRO A 55 2.66 8.06 -3.91
C PRO A 55 3.96 8.84 -4.15
N ALA A 56 4.24 9.81 -3.26
CA ALA A 56 5.48 10.58 -3.32
C ALA A 56 6.74 9.69 -3.21
N ARG A 57 7.88 10.21 -3.71
CA ARG A 57 9.18 9.53 -3.57
C ARG A 57 9.49 9.31 -2.09
N GLY A 58 9.97 8.11 -1.75
CA GLY A 58 10.25 7.72 -0.37
C GLY A 58 9.01 7.31 0.43
N PHE A 59 7.82 7.23 -0.19
CA PHE A 59 6.65 6.67 0.49
C PHE A 59 6.87 5.20 0.81
N ASP A 60 6.98 4.92 2.11
CA ASP A 60 7.10 3.56 2.60
C ASP A 60 5.80 2.77 2.39
N ARG A 61 5.88 1.72 1.58
CA ARG A 61 4.76 0.83 1.25
C ARG A 61 4.59 -0.30 2.26
N GLY A 62 5.46 -0.37 3.25
CA GLY A 62 5.62 -1.54 4.11
C GLY A 62 6.29 -2.70 3.39
N ALA A 63 6.55 -3.76 4.13
CA ALA A 63 7.20 -4.97 3.64
C ALA A 63 6.33 -6.18 3.98
N PHE A 64 6.02 -7.00 2.98
CA PHE A 64 5.33 -8.26 3.21
C PHE A 64 6.20 -9.22 4.03
N ASN A 65 5.57 -10.02 4.87
CA ASN A 65 6.23 -11.02 5.70
C ASN A 65 5.32 -12.25 5.74
N GLN A 66 5.83 -13.37 5.24
CA GLN A 66 5.04 -14.60 5.08
C GLN A 66 4.60 -15.15 6.44
N LEU A 67 5.51 -15.21 7.42
CA LEU A 67 5.23 -15.75 8.76
C LEU A 67 4.04 -15.03 9.43
N PHE A 68 4.02 -13.69 9.38
CA PHE A 68 2.90 -12.93 9.96
C PHE A 68 1.58 -13.17 9.23
N MET A 69 1.62 -13.35 7.91
CA MET A 69 0.43 -13.64 7.14
C MET A 69 -0.09 -15.05 7.40
N ASP A 70 0.80 -16.05 7.47
CA ASP A 70 0.44 -17.43 7.79
C ASP A 70 -0.16 -17.53 9.19
N ASN A 71 0.45 -16.86 10.18
CA ASN A 71 -0.09 -16.78 11.53
C ASN A 71 -1.48 -16.15 11.57
N PHE A 72 -1.77 -15.18 10.69
CA PHE A 72 -3.10 -14.61 10.56
C PHE A 72 -4.11 -15.58 9.95
N LEU A 73 -3.73 -16.31 8.89
CA LEU A 73 -4.61 -17.29 8.26
C LEU A 73 -4.95 -18.43 9.22
N VAL A 74 -3.94 -18.97 9.91
CA VAL A 74 -4.11 -20.00 10.94
C VAL A 74 -4.99 -19.51 12.09
N LEU A 75 -4.84 -18.24 12.50
CA LEU A 75 -5.73 -17.62 13.48
C LEU A 75 -7.18 -17.61 13.00
N GLY A 76 -7.41 -17.29 11.72
CA GLY A 76 -8.74 -17.27 11.13
C GLY A 76 -9.39 -18.65 11.10
N GLU A 77 -8.67 -19.68 10.64
CA GLU A 77 -9.14 -21.07 10.63
C GLU A 77 -9.46 -21.57 12.05
N ARG A 78 -8.59 -21.26 13.02
CA ARG A 78 -8.81 -21.60 14.44
C ARG A 78 -10.05 -20.92 15.03
N LEU A 79 -10.35 -19.70 14.63
CA LEU A 79 -11.53 -18.98 15.13
C LEU A 79 -12.83 -19.49 14.50
N ILE A 80 -12.81 -19.82 13.19
CA ILE A 80 -13.96 -20.39 12.47
C ILE A 80 -14.34 -21.76 13.05
N THR A 81 -13.35 -22.63 13.26
CA THR A 81 -13.56 -23.99 13.79
C THR A 81 -14.01 -24.04 15.25
N LYS A 82 -13.74 -22.98 16.03
CA LYS A 82 -14.07 -22.91 17.47
C LYS A 82 -15.38 -22.20 17.80
N THR A 83 -16.14 -21.75 16.80
CA THR A 83 -17.39 -20.98 16.94
C THR A 83 -18.50 -21.64 17.79
N LYS A 84 -18.46 -22.96 18.01
CA LYS A 84 -19.56 -23.71 18.68
C LYS A 84 -19.47 -23.83 20.21
N ALA A 85 -18.41 -23.37 20.89
CA ALA A 85 -18.40 -23.34 22.37
C ALA A 85 -17.48 -22.25 22.94
N ARG A 86 -17.72 -21.81 24.19
CA ARG A 86 -16.85 -20.92 24.98
C ARG A 86 -15.47 -21.57 25.18
N LYS A 87 -14.59 -21.50 24.17
CA LYS A 87 -13.32 -22.23 24.14
C LYS A 87 -12.15 -21.29 24.42
N SER A 88 -11.23 -21.79 25.23
CA SER A 88 -9.95 -21.15 25.47
C SER A 88 -9.15 -21.05 24.17
N VAL A 89 -8.57 -19.88 23.93
CA VAL A 89 -7.68 -19.61 22.81
C VAL A 89 -6.33 -19.16 23.38
N GLN A 90 -5.27 -19.60 22.71
CA GLN A 90 -3.91 -19.18 22.97
C GLN A 90 -3.49 -18.36 21.76
N MET A 91 -3.11 -17.10 22.01
CA MET A 91 -2.65 -16.19 20.97
C MET A 91 -1.35 -15.52 21.37
N ASP A 92 -0.43 -15.43 20.42
CA ASP A 92 0.78 -14.62 20.58
C ASP A 92 0.49 -13.11 20.43
N THR A 93 1.50 -12.30 20.70
CA THR A 93 1.46 -10.84 20.59
C THR A 93 0.98 -10.36 19.22
N PHE A 94 1.47 -10.95 18.14
CA PHE A 94 1.20 -10.51 16.79
C PHE A 94 -0.18 -10.98 16.33
N GLN A 95 -0.59 -12.21 16.65
CA GLN A 95 -1.96 -12.70 16.44
C GLN A 95 -3.00 -11.78 17.09
N LEU A 96 -2.75 -11.34 18.33
CA LEU A 96 -3.61 -10.37 19.01
C LEU A 96 -3.65 -9.01 18.31
N ARG A 97 -2.49 -8.50 17.85
CA ARG A 97 -2.42 -7.26 17.07
C ARG A 97 -3.16 -7.40 15.74
N THR A 98 -3.07 -8.54 15.06
CA THR A 98 -3.80 -8.78 13.82
C THR A 98 -5.30 -8.93 14.04
N ALA A 99 -5.73 -9.52 15.16
CA ALA A 99 -7.14 -9.57 15.55
C ALA A 99 -7.72 -8.15 15.75
N VAL A 100 -7.01 -7.27 16.46
CA VAL A 100 -7.40 -5.86 16.60
C VAL A 100 -7.42 -5.14 15.24
N PHE A 101 -6.43 -5.41 14.40
CA PHE A 101 -6.38 -4.87 13.04
C PHE A 101 -7.59 -5.31 12.21
N ALA A 102 -7.98 -6.58 12.28
CA ALA A 102 -9.12 -7.13 11.55
C ALA A 102 -10.43 -6.43 11.92
N ILE A 103 -10.70 -6.23 13.21
CA ILE A 103 -11.88 -5.48 13.67
C ILE A 103 -11.88 -4.06 13.09
N ARG A 104 -10.73 -3.36 13.19
CA ARG A 104 -10.60 -1.98 12.69
C ARG A 104 -10.77 -1.90 11.18
N ALA A 105 -10.19 -2.84 10.43
CA ALA A 105 -10.33 -2.94 8.98
C ALA A 105 -11.79 -3.15 8.56
N TYR A 106 -12.53 -3.98 9.28
CA TYR A 106 -13.96 -4.20 9.04
C TYR A 106 -14.79 -2.93 9.28
N ILE A 107 -14.54 -2.22 10.39
CA ILE A 107 -15.21 -0.93 10.66
C ILE A 107 -14.94 0.08 9.54
N ASP A 108 -13.71 0.15 9.04
CA ASP A 108 -13.35 1.05 7.93
C ASP A 108 -13.98 0.62 6.60
N PHE A 109 -14.11 -0.69 6.36
CA PHE A 109 -14.82 -1.25 5.19
C PHE A 109 -16.32 -0.88 5.20
N VAL A 110 -17.01 -1.10 6.32
CA VAL A 110 -18.42 -0.71 6.46
C VAL A 110 -18.60 0.80 6.29
N ARG A 111 -17.65 1.61 6.82
CA ARG A 111 -17.64 3.06 6.59
C ARG A 111 -17.48 3.43 5.11
N LEU A 112 -16.66 2.70 4.36
CA LEU A 112 -16.48 2.91 2.92
C LEU A 112 -17.77 2.60 2.16
N LEU A 113 -18.39 1.44 2.43
CA LEU A 113 -19.66 1.04 1.81
C LEU A 113 -20.76 2.08 2.06
N ARG A 114 -20.90 2.54 3.31
CA ARG A 114 -21.87 3.58 3.67
C ARG A 114 -21.69 4.86 2.83
N ARG A 115 -20.45 5.32 2.70
CA ARG A 115 -20.12 6.52 1.90
C ARG A 115 -20.44 6.32 0.42
N GLN A 116 -20.26 5.12 -0.12
CA GLN A 116 -20.59 4.81 -1.50
C GLN A 116 -22.11 4.81 -1.71
N ASN A 117 -22.87 4.21 -0.79
CA ASN A 117 -24.34 4.18 -0.87
C ASN A 117 -24.96 5.58 -0.83
N HIS A 118 -24.53 6.44 0.11
CA HIS A 118 -25.00 7.83 0.16
C HIS A 118 -24.69 8.60 -1.13
N ARG A 119 -23.53 8.37 -1.76
CA ARG A 119 -23.18 9.05 -3.02
C ARG A 119 -24.05 8.63 -4.21
N LEU A 120 -24.54 7.40 -4.20
CA LEU A 120 -25.34 6.84 -5.29
C LEU A 120 -26.83 7.13 -5.14
N GLY A 121 -27.26 7.85 -4.09
CA GLY A 121 -28.68 8.13 -3.85
C GLY A 121 -29.51 6.86 -3.61
N LEU A 122 -28.86 5.74 -3.30
CA LEU A 122 -29.51 4.45 -3.03
C LEU A 122 -30.07 4.40 -1.59
N GLU A 123 -30.73 5.48 -1.16
CA GLU A 123 -31.33 5.59 0.18
C GLU A 123 -32.54 4.65 0.35
N GLY A 124 -33.03 4.05 -0.73
CA GLY A 124 -34.26 3.26 -0.74
C GLY A 124 -34.13 1.75 -0.48
N GLU A 125 -32.95 1.14 -0.52
CA GLU A 125 -32.87 -0.32 -0.34
C GLU A 125 -31.86 -0.75 0.72
N ALA A 126 -32.45 -1.28 1.79
CA ALA A 126 -31.87 -2.05 2.87
C ALA A 126 -31.12 -3.33 2.41
N ARG A 127 -30.30 -3.29 1.35
CA ARG A 127 -29.56 -4.47 0.86
C ARG A 127 -28.44 -4.92 1.78
N MET A 128 -28.04 -4.14 2.80
CA MET A 128 -26.95 -4.54 3.71
C MET A 128 -27.07 -4.14 5.21
N HIS A 129 -28.21 -3.61 5.72
CA HIS A 129 -28.27 -3.09 7.10
C HIS A 129 -27.12 -2.11 7.46
N ILE A 130 -26.75 -1.21 6.53
CA ILE A 130 -25.70 -0.20 6.72
C ILE A 130 -26.34 1.18 6.93
N ASP A 131 -27.31 1.26 7.83
CA ASP A 131 -27.85 2.54 8.31
C ASP A 131 -26.94 3.13 9.40
N ASP A 132 -27.15 4.40 9.73
CA ASP A 132 -26.35 5.09 10.76
C ASP A 132 -26.46 4.42 12.14
N LYS A 133 -27.63 3.85 12.44
CA LYS A 133 -27.90 3.16 13.70
C LYS A 133 -27.10 1.86 13.81
N SER A 134 -27.12 1.01 12.78
CA SER A 134 -26.37 -0.25 12.77
C SER A 134 -24.86 -0.01 12.76
N PHE A 135 -24.37 1.03 12.07
CA PHE A 135 -22.96 1.39 12.12
C PHE A 135 -22.52 1.86 13.50
N THR A 136 -23.35 2.67 14.18
CA THR A 136 -23.08 3.12 15.55
C THR A 136 -23.08 1.94 16.52
N GLN A 137 -24.04 1.02 16.38
CA GLN A 137 -24.07 -0.23 17.15
C GLN A 137 -22.83 -1.11 16.89
N LEU A 138 -22.37 -1.22 15.64
CA LEU A 138 -21.16 -1.96 15.30
C LEU A 138 -19.95 -1.40 16.04
N LYS A 139 -19.75 -0.07 16.02
CA LYS A 139 -18.68 0.58 16.77
C LYS A 139 -18.79 0.32 18.27
N ALA A 140 -19.98 0.53 18.82
CA ALA A 140 -20.25 0.34 20.26
C ALA A 140 -19.97 -1.11 20.70
N LYS A 141 -20.36 -2.11 19.91
CA LYS A 141 -20.09 -3.54 20.14
C LYS A 141 -18.60 -3.88 19.95
N SER A 142 -17.92 -3.23 19.03
CA SER A 142 -16.51 -3.52 18.72
C SER A 142 -15.54 -2.96 19.75
N GLN A 143 -15.83 -1.80 20.35
CA GLN A 143 -14.91 -1.10 21.23
C GLN A 143 -14.51 -1.91 22.48
N PRO A 144 -15.45 -2.55 23.22
CA PRO A 144 -15.10 -3.40 24.37
C PRO A 144 -14.24 -4.60 23.98
N VAL A 145 -14.46 -5.17 22.78
CA VAL A 145 -13.68 -6.31 22.27
C VAL A 145 -12.24 -5.86 21.99
N ILE A 146 -12.05 -4.71 21.33
CA ILE A 146 -10.73 -4.11 21.10
C ILE A 146 -10.01 -3.87 22.43
N HIS A 147 -10.66 -3.23 23.40
CA HIS A 147 -10.07 -3.00 24.72
C HIS A 147 -9.69 -4.30 25.43
N SER A 148 -10.51 -5.35 25.30
CA SER A 148 -10.20 -6.68 25.84
C SER A 148 -8.94 -7.26 25.21
N LEU A 149 -8.83 -7.23 23.88
CA LEU A 149 -7.66 -7.72 23.16
C LEU A 149 -6.41 -6.90 23.48
N GLU A 150 -6.52 -5.58 23.60
CA GLU A 150 -5.40 -4.70 23.99
C GLU A 150 -4.86 -5.01 25.39
N ARG A 151 -5.73 -5.40 26.33
CA ARG A 151 -5.30 -5.92 27.64
C ARG A 151 -4.53 -7.23 27.53
N HIS A 152 -4.89 -8.11 26.60
CA HIS A 152 -4.13 -9.32 26.32
C HIS A 152 -2.82 -9.02 25.60
N ILE A 153 -2.77 -8.04 24.69
CA ILE A 153 -1.55 -7.58 24.02
C ILE A 153 -0.53 -7.10 25.05
N LYS A 154 -0.95 -6.32 26.06
CA LYS A 154 -0.05 -5.87 27.13
C LYS A 154 0.60 -7.05 27.87
N ARG A 155 -0.16 -8.11 28.15
CA ARG A 155 0.35 -9.34 28.79
C ARG A 155 1.27 -10.13 27.87
N ALA A 156 0.88 -10.31 26.61
CA ALA A 156 1.67 -11.03 25.62
C ALA A 156 2.98 -10.31 25.29
N ASN A 157 2.98 -8.98 25.23
CA ASN A 157 4.18 -8.17 25.05
C ASN A 157 5.18 -8.40 26.18
N ARG A 158 4.72 -8.43 27.45
CA ARG A 158 5.60 -8.69 28.60
C ARG A 158 6.21 -10.08 28.51
N ALA A 159 5.40 -11.10 28.25
CA ALA A 159 5.89 -12.48 28.08
C ALA A 159 6.90 -12.58 26.93
N LEU A 160 6.63 -11.94 25.79
CA LEU A 160 7.53 -11.92 24.64
C LEU A 160 8.85 -11.22 24.97
N MET A 161 8.81 -10.05 25.62
CA MET A 161 10.01 -9.33 26.02
C MET A 161 10.89 -10.15 26.98
N THR A 162 10.27 -10.89 27.92
CA THR A 162 11.00 -11.80 28.81
C THR A 162 11.64 -12.95 28.05
N GLU A 163 10.96 -13.51 27.05
CA GLU A 163 11.46 -14.67 26.29
C GLU A 163 12.57 -14.33 25.28
N VAL A 164 12.42 -13.23 24.52
CA VAL A 164 13.35 -12.90 23.42
C VAL A 164 14.31 -11.76 23.72
N GLY A 165 14.13 -11.07 24.84
CA GLY A 165 14.88 -9.86 25.18
C GLY A 165 14.39 -8.60 24.45
N ASN A 166 14.81 -7.42 24.92
CA ASN A 166 14.32 -6.13 24.45
C ASN A 166 14.72 -5.80 22.99
N GLU A 167 15.96 -6.12 22.61
CA GLU A 167 16.48 -5.84 21.27
C GLU A 167 15.72 -6.61 20.20
N LYS A 168 15.61 -7.93 20.35
CA LYS A 168 14.89 -8.80 19.42
C LYS A 168 13.39 -8.49 19.38
N TYR A 169 12.78 -8.13 20.51
CA TYR A 169 11.40 -7.64 20.54
C TYR A 169 11.22 -6.37 19.69
N THR A 170 12.19 -5.46 19.75
CA THR A 170 12.17 -4.22 18.96
C THR A 170 12.27 -4.52 17.47
N GLU A 171 13.20 -5.40 17.07
CA GLU A 171 13.33 -5.86 15.68
C GLU A 171 12.03 -6.48 15.15
N LEU A 172 11.45 -7.44 15.89
CA LEU A 172 10.19 -8.08 15.52
C LEU A 172 9.05 -7.06 15.39
N THR A 173 9.02 -6.06 16.26
CA THR A 173 8.02 -4.98 16.21
C THR A 173 8.21 -4.08 14.99
N VAL A 174 9.45 -3.82 14.56
CA VAL A 174 9.73 -3.08 13.32
C VAL A 174 9.24 -3.86 12.10
N VAL A 175 9.58 -5.16 12.00
CA VAL A 175 9.12 -6.02 10.90
C VAL A 175 7.60 -6.10 10.89
N TRP A 176 6.97 -6.26 12.05
CA TRP A 176 5.51 -6.25 12.18
C TRP A 176 4.88 -4.93 11.72
N LYS A 177 5.45 -3.77 12.10
CA LYS A 177 4.93 -2.46 11.67
C LYS A 177 5.02 -2.31 10.14
N ALA A 178 6.11 -2.75 9.53
CA ALA A 178 6.26 -2.78 8.08
C ALA A 178 5.23 -3.70 7.42
N HIS A 179 5.00 -4.88 7.99
CA HIS A 179 3.96 -5.82 7.52
C HIS A 179 2.55 -5.25 7.65
N LEU A 180 2.22 -4.65 8.79
CA LEU A 180 0.92 -4.01 9.01
C LEU A 180 0.68 -2.86 8.02
N ARG A 181 1.72 -2.08 7.68
CA ARG A 181 1.66 -1.04 6.66
C ARG A 181 1.40 -1.64 5.28
N TRP A 182 2.08 -2.74 4.95
CA TRP A 182 1.82 -3.49 3.73
C TRP A 182 0.37 -3.97 3.68
N MET A 183 -0.15 -4.58 4.76
CA MET A 183 -1.53 -5.08 4.80
C MET A 183 -2.56 -3.95 4.59
N ARG A 184 -2.36 -2.82 5.28
CA ARG A 184 -3.23 -1.63 5.12
C ARG A 184 -3.29 -1.11 3.70
N LEU A 185 -2.21 -1.24 2.93
CA LEU A 185 -2.12 -0.74 1.58
C LEU A 185 -2.51 -1.76 0.52
N HIS A 186 -2.34 -3.06 0.76
CA HIS A 186 -2.54 -4.07 -0.30
C HIS A 186 -3.80 -4.91 -0.09
N VAL A 187 -4.29 -5.04 1.15
CA VAL A 187 -5.46 -5.88 1.46
C VAL A 187 -6.58 -5.17 2.23
N ALA A 188 -6.32 -4.02 2.88
CA ALA A 188 -7.32 -3.37 3.73
C ALA A 188 -7.37 -1.83 3.56
N TYR A 189 -7.09 -1.33 2.36
CA TYR A 189 -7.19 0.08 2.02
C TYR A 189 -8.67 0.48 1.82
N CYS A 190 -9.37 0.68 2.93
CA CYS A 190 -10.79 1.04 2.94
C CYS A 190 -11.03 2.58 2.90
N LYS A 191 -10.06 3.36 2.42
CA LYS A 191 -10.23 4.81 2.30
C LYS A 191 -10.88 5.15 0.96
N PRO A 192 -11.83 6.11 0.92
CA PRO A 192 -12.38 6.56 -0.34
C PRO A 192 -11.25 7.11 -1.21
N TRP A 193 -11.28 6.78 -2.49
CA TRP A 193 -10.36 7.37 -3.44
C TRP A 193 -10.60 8.88 -3.47
N ALA A 194 -9.51 9.66 -3.37
CA ALA A 194 -9.58 11.04 -3.79
C ALA A 194 -10.07 11.07 -5.24
N LYS A 195 -10.82 12.10 -5.65
CA LYS A 195 -11.14 12.28 -7.06
C LYS A 195 -9.84 12.16 -7.85
N PRO A 196 -9.79 11.40 -8.97
CA PRO A 196 -8.62 11.41 -9.85
C PRO A 196 -8.23 12.86 -10.05
N ASN A 197 -6.98 13.22 -9.74
CA ASN A 197 -6.52 14.57 -10.00
C ASN A 197 -6.54 14.72 -11.52
N GLN A 198 -7.61 15.29 -12.07
CA GLN A 198 -7.82 15.43 -13.52
C GLN A 198 -6.64 16.18 -14.14
N ASN A 199 -6.04 17.08 -13.36
CA ASN A 199 -4.85 17.82 -13.75
C ASN A 199 -3.58 16.99 -13.70
N LEU A 200 -3.52 15.84 -13.02
CA LEU A 200 -2.30 15.03 -12.96
C LEU A 200 -1.96 14.40 -14.33
N ARG A 201 -2.97 13.91 -15.07
CA ARG A 201 -2.74 13.40 -16.43
C ARG A 201 -2.28 14.53 -17.35
N LYS A 202 -2.92 15.70 -17.25
CA LYS A 202 -2.53 16.91 -17.99
C LYS A 202 -1.13 17.39 -17.61
N GLN A 203 -0.78 17.38 -16.33
CA GLN A 203 0.54 17.75 -15.80
C GLN A 203 1.63 16.74 -16.22
N GLN A 204 1.34 15.44 -16.20
CA GLN A 204 2.28 14.43 -16.68
C GLN A 204 2.50 14.55 -18.18
N GLN A 205 1.44 14.85 -18.94
CA GLN A 205 1.55 15.10 -20.37
C GLN A 205 2.39 16.36 -20.63
N GLN A 206 2.07 17.47 -19.95
CA GLN A 206 2.84 18.71 -20.04
C GLN A 206 4.31 18.51 -19.67
N ALA A 207 4.60 17.77 -18.60
CA ALA A 207 5.97 17.46 -18.19
C ALA A 207 6.74 16.67 -19.27
N ILE A 208 6.09 15.73 -19.96
CA ILE A 208 6.71 15.01 -21.08
C ILE A 208 6.91 15.94 -22.27
N ASP A 209 5.93 16.79 -22.58
CA ASP A 209 6.00 17.72 -23.70
C ASP A 209 7.11 18.77 -23.49
N ASP A 210 7.26 19.28 -22.26
CA ASP A 210 8.34 20.18 -21.88
C ASP A 210 9.73 19.51 -22.01
N LEU A 211 9.85 18.24 -21.59
CA LEU A 211 11.10 17.48 -21.75
C LEU A 211 11.41 17.22 -23.23
N VAL A 212 10.40 16.93 -24.07
CA VAL A 212 10.58 16.79 -25.52
C VAL A 212 11.10 18.10 -26.12
N GLN A 213 10.56 19.25 -25.70
CA GLN A 213 11.04 20.56 -26.16
C GLN A 213 12.47 20.87 -25.68
N MET A 214 12.84 20.43 -24.48
CA MET A 214 14.23 20.51 -24.01
C MET A 214 15.16 19.64 -24.87
N ALA A 215 14.72 18.43 -25.23
CA ALA A 215 15.46 17.52 -26.09
C ALA A 215 15.71 18.12 -27.47
N LYS A 216 14.65 18.64 -28.11
CA LYS A 216 14.75 19.27 -29.44
C LYS A 216 15.75 20.42 -29.43
N ARG A 217 15.71 21.29 -28.41
CA ARG A 217 16.66 22.39 -28.23
C ARG A 217 18.10 21.90 -28.02
N GLY A 218 18.29 20.90 -27.15
CA GLY A 218 19.62 20.34 -26.93
C GLY A 218 20.21 19.65 -28.16
N LEU A 219 19.39 18.92 -28.94
CA LEU A 219 19.80 18.28 -30.19
C LEU A 219 20.17 19.31 -31.26
N HIS A 220 19.36 20.36 -31.40
CA HIS A 220 19.65 21.45 -32.33
C HIS A 220 20.98 22.15 -31.97
N ASN A 221 21.19 22.47 -30.70
CA ASN A 221 22.44 23.08 -30.22
C ASN A 221 23.65 22.15 -30.39
N ALA A 222 23.45 20.83 -30.34
CA ALA A 222 24.48 19.84 -30.57
C ALA A 222 24.70 19.52 -32.07
N GLY A 223 23.94 20.15 -32.97
CA GLY A 223 24.04 19.94 -34.41
C GLY A 223 23.45 18.61 -34.89
N TYR A 224 22.49 18.01 -34.18
CA TYR A 224 21.80 16.79 -34.60
C TYR A 224 20.38 17.07 -35.08
N GLN A 225 19.95 16.32 -36.10
CA GLN A 225 18.54 16.31 -36.48
C GLN A 225 17.72 15.55 -35.45
N ALA A 226 16.62 16.15 -34.99
CA ALA A 226 15.73 15.48 -34.06
C ALA A 226 15.05 14.26 -34.73
N PRO A 227 14.93 13.12 -34.04
CA PRO A 227 14.17 11.98 -34.54
C PRO A 227 12.68 12.32 -34.70
N GLU A 228 11.95 11.44 -35.39
CA GLU A 228 10.50 11.58 -35.55
C GLU A 228 9.82 11.78 -34.18
N GLU A 229 8.79 12.63 -34.14
CA GLU A 229 8.19 13.07 -32.89
C GLU A 229 7.69 11.91 -32.01
N LYS A 230 7.19 10.84 -32.65
CA LYS A 230 6.75 9.62 -31.96
C LYS A 230 7.90 8.90 -31.24
N ASP A 231 9.05 8.78 -31.91
CA ASP A 231 10.23 8.09 -31.40
C ASP A 231 10.93 8.93 -30.33
N LEU A 232 11.05 10.24 -30.56
CA LEU A 232 11.57 11.17 -29.56
C LEU A 232 10.72 11.09 -28.28
N ARG A 233 9.40 11.11 -28.41
CA ARG A 233 8.49 11.02 -27.26
C ARG A 233 8.57 9.66 -26.57
N HIS A 234 8.84 8.58 -27.30
CA HIS A 234 9.11 7.26 -26.72
C HIS A 234 10.40 7.27 -25.88
N ILE A 235 11.50 7.78 -26.42
CA ILE A 235 12.79 7.87 -25.72
C ILE A 235 12.69 8.76 -24.47
N ILE A 236 11.98 9.89 -24.55
CA ILE A 236 11.76 10.77 -23.38
C ILE A 236 10.89 10.10 -22.32
N ARG A 237 9.90 9.29 -22.70
CA ARG A 237 9.15 8.48 -21.71
C ARG A 237 10.02 7.42 -21.05
N LEU A 238 10.96 6.83 -21.78
CA LEU A 238 11.94 5.91 -21.24
C LEU A 238 12.88 6.60 -20.25
N TYR A 239 13.39 7.79 -20.60
CA TYR A 239 14.13 8.66 -19.68
C TYR A 239 13.33 8.93 -18.40
N ALA A 240 12.09 9.41 -18.53
CA ALA A 240 11.23 9.71 -17.38
C ALA A 240 10.95 8.47 -16.52
N ARG A 241 11.01 7.26 -17.09
CA ARG A 241 10.92 6.00 -16.35
C ARG A 241 12.21 5.71 -15.58
N TYR A 242 13.37 5.84 -16.21
CA TYR A 242 14.68 5.63 -15.55
C TYR A 242 14.96 6.67 -14.47
N ALA A 243 14.66 7.95 -14.73
CA ALA A 243 14.76 9.02 -13.75
C ALA A 243 13.85 8.79 -12.53
N ARG A 244 12.65 8.22 -12.73
CA ARG A 244 11.75 7.80 -11.63
C ARG A 244 12.30 6.61 -10.83
N GLY A 245 13.03 5.71 -11.48
CA GLY A 245 13.71 4.58 -10.83
C GLY A 245 14.98 4.96 -10.06
N GLY A 246 15.41 6.23 -10.10
CA GLY A 246 16.64 6.68 -9.44
C GLY A 246 17.92 6.33 -10.20
N LEU A 247 17.82 5.77 -11.41
CA LEU A 247 18.94 5.30 -12.23
C LEU A 247 19.68 6.44 -12.97
N GLN A 248 19.28 7.69 -12.75
CA GLN A 248 19.85 8.89 -13.38
C GLN A 248 20.40 9.87 -12.33
N GLY A 249 20.58 9.41 -11.09
CA GLY A 249 21.15 10.21 -9.99
C GLY A 249 20.35 11.49 -9.70
N HIS A 250 21.01 12.63 -9.84
CA HIS A 250 20.44 13.97 -9.59
C HIS A 250 19.57 14.50 -10.73
N TRP A 251 19.66 13.91 -11.93
CA TRP A 251 18.86 14.26 -13.12
C TRP A 251 17.44 13.69 -13.04
N THR A 252 16.68 14.15 -12.04
CA THR A 252 15.26 13.80 -11.93
C THR A 252 14.41 14.62 -12.89
N VAL A 253 13.22 14.13 -13.27
CA VAL A 253 12.27 14.91 -14.10
C VAL A 253 11.98 16.29 -13.47
N ARG A 254 11.82 16.36 -12.15
CA ARG A 254 11.60 17.63 -11.44
C ARG A 254 12.80 18.57 -11.57
N PHE A 255 14.02 18.04 -11.43
CA PHE A 255 15.25 18.81 -11.59
C PHE A 255 15.40 19.36 -13.02
N MET A 256 15.13 18.54 -14.03
CA MET A 256 15.17 18.97 -15.44
C MET A 256 14.17 20.08 -15.72
N LEU A 257 12.93 19.92 -15.25
CA LEU A 257 11.88 20.91 -15.48
C LEU A 257 12.14 22.23 -14.74
N ALA A 258 12.76 22.17 -13.56
CA ALA A 258 13.20 23.37 -12.84
C ALA A 258 14.34 24.09 -13.57
N ASN A 259 15.20 23.35 -14.28
CA ASN A 259 16.35 23.86 -15.02
C ASN A 259 16.16 23.81 -16.55
N LYS A 260 14.92 23.99 -17.01
CA LYS A 260 14.53 23.80 -18.43
C LYS A 260 15.22 24.68 -19.46
N ALA A 261 15.89 25.74 -18.99
CA ALA A 261 16.66 26.68 -19.82
C ALA A 261 18.18 26.52 -19.64
N SER A 262 18.63 25.70 -18.69
CA SER A 262 20.06 25.47 -18.45
C SER A 262 20.66 24.64 -19.58
N PHE A 263 21.80 25.09 -20.11
CA PHE A 263 22.57 24.39 -21.12
C PHE A 263 22.91 22.96 -20.68
N THR A 264 23.33 22.78 -19.43
CA THR A 264 23.73 21.46 -18.92
C THR A 264 22.55 20.47 -18.92
N SER A 265 21.35 20.94 -18.58
CA SER A 265 20.14 20.11 -18.59
C SER A 265 19.65 19.78 -19.99
N THR A 266 19.69 20.73 -20.93
CA THR A 266 19.30 20.46 -22.32
C THR A 266 20.32 19.57 -23.03
N TYR A 267 21.62 19.78 -22.78
CA TYR A 267 22.70 18.97 -23.32
C TYR A 267 22.66 17.52 -22.83
N TYR A 268 22.48 17.31 -21.51
CA TYR A 268 22.36 15.96 -20.94
C TYR A 268 21.22 15.16 -21.58
N LEU A 269 20.06 15.81 -21.75
CA LEU A 269 18.89 15.15 -22.31
C LEU A 269 19.04 14.88 -23.81
N ALA A 270 19.76 15.73 -24.54
CA ALA A 270 20.14 15.48 -25.93
C ALA A 270 21.10 14.31 -26.07
N GLN A 271 22.14 14.24 -25.21
CA GLN A 271 23.06 13.09 -25.17
C GLN A 271 22.32 11.78 -24.89
N PHE A 272 21.40 11.78 -23.92
CA PHE A 272 20.56 10.60 -23.64
C PHE A 272 19.77 10.13 -24.87
N VAL A 273 19.32 11.07 -25.71
CA VAL A 273 18.62 10.76 -26.96
C VAL A 273 19.60 10.26 -28.01
N ILE A 274 20.73 10.93 -28.24
CA ILE A 274 21.77 10.53 -29.21
C ILE A 274 22.29 9.13 -28.91
N GLU A 275 22.59 8.79 -27.66
CA GLU A 275 23.03 7.44 -27.28
C GLU A 275 22.02 6.34 -27.64
N ARG A 276 20.73 6.69 -27.72
CA ARG A 276 19.61 5.75 -27.90
C ARG A 276 18.95 5.84 -29.26
N SER A 277 19.36 6.79 -30.08
CA SER A 277 18.87 6.97 -31.44
C SER A 277 20.07 7.13 -32.36
N LYS A 278 20.16 6.31 -33.40
CA LYS A 278 21.26 6.37 -34.38
C LYS A 278 21.10 7.61 -35.27
N LEU A 279 21.30 8.81 -34.71
CA LEU A 279 21.06 10.09 -35.36
C LEU A 279 22.23 10.50 -36.26
N LYS A 280 21.91 11.21 -37.33
CA LYS A 280 22.88 11.82 -38.24
C LYS A 280 23.25 13.22 -37.76
N GLU A 281 24.53 13.56 -37.81
CA GLU A 281 25.01 14.93 -37.61
C GLU A 281 24.57 15.82 -38.77
N LEU A 282 24.18 17.05 -38.46
CA LEU A 282 23.92 18.09 -39.45
C LEU A 282 25.25 18.55 -40.04
N SER A 283 25.28 18.78 -41.36
CA SER A 283 26.44 19.37 -42.03
C SER A 283 26.77 20.71 -41.39
N ARG A 284 27.99 20.87 -40.89
CA ARG A 284 28.47 22.12 -40.31
C ARG A 284 28.44 23.20 -41.40
N SER A 285 27.68 24.27 -41.14
CA SER A 285 27.70 25.52 -41.90
C SER A 285 28.92 26.35 -41.52
#